data_AF-X1ATG4-F1
#
_entry.id   AF-X1ATG4-F1
#
_cell.length_a   1.000
_cell.length_b   1.000
_cell.length_c   1.000
_cell.angle_alpha   90.00
_cell.angle_beta   90.00
_cell.angle_gamma   90.00
#
_symmetry.space_group_name_H-M   'P 1'
#
loop_
_entity.id
_entity.type
_entity.pdbx_description
1 polymer ?
#
loop_
_entity_poly.entity_id
_entity_poly.type
_entity_poly.pdbx_seq_one_letter_code
_entity_poly.pdbx_strand_id
1 'polypeptide(L)'
;LTWANPVFLKHYETDPITEGADTINGRIEDDILRYDQFYIDRSGREDNTINIQQTRQFLIAKNSVTGDEFILEQFFQNWGGTTLVNDGTPSGQYTTQFINFVQDRVFKMPTNDERKQIKIDRRADLDTTDFRYYEMYYPFMMRWEDWIALLTANTNFFNASLPQNGLNQLWNRYSTFANWDIYYRNQVIVNQLDNVTNINSQLTYSQDKIIDSFTYLESTDWINEDISSFTLTGSPLLSGGTEFIQGFEDTKIIASKEWAGAGAKPVNATDVVWVMRIEVYEQGSITDIRFISSVYDWLQ
;
A
#
# COMPACT_ATOMS: atom_id res chain seq x y z
N LEU A 1 12.91 14.83 -14.15
CA LEU A 1 11.91 14.46 -13.13
C LEU A 1 12.68 14.09 -11.90
N THR A 2 12.42 14.76 -10.79
CA THR A 2 13.12 14.51 -9.53
C THR A 2 12.02 14.34 -8.48
N TRP A 3 12.14 13.30 -7.66
CA TRP A 3 11.18 13.05 -6.59
C TRP A 3 11.36 14.13 -5.53
N ALA A 4 10.29 14.86 -5.22
CA ALA A 4 10.30 15.76 -4.08
C ALA A 4 9.98 14.91 -2.85
N ASN A 5 10.95 14.72 -1.95
CA ASN A 5 10.66 14.15 -0.65
C ASN A 5 9.79 15.16 0.14
N PRO A 6 8.74 14.68 0.82
CA PRO A 6 8.81 13.42 1.54
C PRO A 6 7.93 12.30 0.99
N VAL A 7 8.57 11.16 0.81
CA VAL A 7 8.00 9.85 0.50
C VAL A 7 7.61 9.22 1.83
N PHE A 8 6.31 9.10 2.10
CA PHE A 8 5.83 8.65 3.40
C PHE A 8 4.95 7.42 3.27
N LEU A 9 5.17 6.45 4.15
CA LEU A 9 4.24 5.35 4.37
C LEU A 9 3.38 5.73 5.57
N LYS A 10 2.06 5.75 5.41
CA LYS A 10 1.12 5.96 6.51
C LYS A 10 0.63 4.60 7.01
N HIS A 11 0.90 4.32 8.28
CA HIS A 11 0.36 3.21 9.06
C HIS A 11 -0.70 3.74 10.03
N TYR A 12 -1.52 2.87 10.65
CA TYR A 12 -2.49 3.35 11.65
C TYR A 12 -1.84 4.00 12.87
N GLU A 13 -0.54 3.75 13.10
CA GLU A 13 0.25 4.25 14.22
C GLU A 13 0.96 5.58 13.94
N THR A 14 0.93 6.10 12.71
CA THR A 14 1.63 7.35 12.34
C THR A 14 0.67 8.53 12.31
N ASP A 15 1.02 9.65 12.97
CA ASP A 15 0.24 10.90 12.91
C ASP A 15 0.11 11.37 11.45
N PRO A 16 -1.13 11.44 10.90
CA PRO A 16 -1.37 11.75 9.49
C PRO A 16 -0.97 13.18 9.07
N ILE A 17 -0.61 14.05 10.02
CA ILE A 17 -0.26 15.47 9.81
C ILE A 17 1.24 15.71 10.00
N THR A 18 1.93 14.94 10.84
CA THR A 18 3.32 15.22 11.26
C THR A 18 4.31 14.08 11.04
N GLU A 19 3.84 12.86 10.87
CA GLU A 19 4.68 11.67 10.82
C GLU A 19 4.40 10.89 9.54
N GLY A 20 5.34 10.97 8.62
CA GLY A 20 5.50 9.90 7.68
C GLY A 20 6.85 9.26 7.90
N ALA A 21 6.88 7.93 7.84
CA ALA A 21 8.08 7.17 8.04
C ALA A 21 8.65 6.70 6.69
N ASP A 22 9.98 6.77 6.55
CA ASP A 22 10.71 6.15 5.42
C ASP A 22 10.63 4.60 5.50
N THR A 23 10.29 4.08 6.68
CA THR A 23 10.19 2.66 7.03
C THR A 23 8.89 2.42 7.79
N ILE A 24 8.11 1.39 7.43
CA ILE A 24 6.93 1.00 8.22
C ILE A 24 7.33 -0.16 9.12
N ASN A 25 7.01 -0.10 10.40
CA ASN A 25 6.83 -1.30 11.22
C ASN A 25 5.45 -1.90 10.92
N GLY A 26 5.30 -2.57 9.78
CA GLY A 26 4.03 -3.12 9.31
C GLY A 26 3.98 -4.64 9.49
N ARG A 27 2.90 -5.16 10.07
CA ARG A 27 2.63 -6.59 10.22
C ARG A 27 2.15 -7.19 8.89
N ILE A 28 2.21 -8.52 8.75
CA ILE A 28 1.83 -9.32 7.56
C ILE A 28 0.45 -8.96 6.98
N GLU A 29 -0.40 -8.31 7.78
CA GLU A 29 -1.80 -8.03 7.46
C GLU A 29 -2.15 -6.53 7.48
N ASP A 30 -1.19 -5.64 7.72
CA ASP A 30 -1.52 -4.23 7.88
C ASP A 30 -1.90 -3.56 6.55
N ASP A 31 -2.90 -2.69 6.65
CA ASP A 31 -3.33 -1.82 5.56
C ASP A 31 -2.42 -0.61 5.50
N ILE A 32 -1.69 -0.50 4.40
CA ILE A 32 -0.66 0.51 4.20
C ILE A 32 -1.15 1.50 3.15
N LEU A 33 -1.02 2.79 3.45
CA LEU A 33 -1.13 3.84 2.44
C LEU A 33 0.26 4.35 2.07
N ARG A 34 0.61 4.23 0.79
CA ARG A 34 1.78 4.89 0.25
C ARG A 34 1.43 6.25 -0.32
N TYR A 35 2.11 7.30 0.15
CA TYR A 35 2.06 8.64 -0.40
C TYR A 35 3.39 8.97 -1.12
N ASP A 36 3.29 9.29 -2.41
CA ASP A 36 4.41 9.77 -3.22
C ASP A 36 4.13 11.14 -3.81
N GLN A 37 5.19 11.92 -4.02
CA GLN A 37 5.14 13.19 -4.73
C GLN A 37 6.24 13.29 -5.79
N PHE A 38 5.90 13.80 -6.96
CA PHE A 38 6.87 14.12 -8.01
C PHE A 38 6.52 15.44 -8.67
N TYR A 39 7.48 15.98 -9.43
CA TYR A 39 7.25 17.17 -10.24
C TYR A 39 7.79 17.05 -11.65
N ILE A 40 7.13 17.76 -12.55
CA ILE A 40 7.63 18.02 -13.89
C ILE A 40 8.45 19.31 -13.85
N ASP A 41 9.71 19.21 -14.24
CA ASP A 41 10.61 20.35 -14.43
C ASP A 41 10.53 20.84 -15.88
N ARG A 42 10.16 22.11 -16.03
CA ARG A 42 9.96 22.80 -17.29
C ARG A 42 11.02 23.87 -17.56
N SER A 43 12.01 24.01 -16.70
CA SER A 43 13.02 25.06 -16.84
C SER A 43 13.70 24.96 -18.22
N GLY A 44 13.70 26.08 -18.96
CA GLY A 44 14.25 26.16 -20.32
C GLY A 44 13.43 25.46 -21.42
N ARG A 45 12.15 25.14 -21.19
CA ARG A 45 11.28 24.46 -22.18
C ARG A 45 10.12 25.37 -22.58
N GLU A 46 10.04 25.71 -23.87
CA GLU A 46 9.17 26.80 -24.34
C GLU A 46 7.69 26.44 -24.59
N ASP A 47 7.28 25.16 -24.67
CA ASP A 47 5.88 24.76 -24.81
C ASP A 47 5.71 23.23 -24.60
N ASN A 48 4.66 22.79 -23.90
CA ASN A 48 4.00 21.46 -23.96
C ASN A 48 4.82 20.17 -24.14
N THR A 49 6.11 20.20 -23.83
CA THR A 49 7.01 19.12 -24.23
C THR A 49 6.80 17.86 -23.41
N ILE A 50 6.41 17.97 -22.15
CA ILE A 50 6.34 16.82 -21.24
C ILE A 50 4.90 16.53 -20.87
N ASN A 51 4.39 15.41 -21.38
CA ASN A 51 3.06 14.92 -21.05
C ASN A 51 3.18 13.54 -20.40
N ILE A 52 2.73 13.44 -19.15
CA ILE A 52 2.47 12.18 -18.46
C ILE A 52 1.52 11.34 -19.33
N GLN A 53 1.98 10.17 -19.73
CA GLN A 53 1.19 9.20 -20.47
C GLN A 53 0.54 8.20 -19.55
N GLN A 54 1.25 7.80 -18.50
CA GLN A 54 0.81 6.77 -17.59
C GLN A 54 1.50 6.92 -16.24
N THR A 55 0.77 6.65 -15.18
CA THR A 55 1.33 6.40 -13.84
C THR A 55 1.08 4.95 -13.50
N ARG A 56 2.05 4.31 -12.85
CA ARG A 56 1.96 2.91 -12.43
C ARG A 56 2.46 2.77 -11.00
N GLN A 57 1.79 1.93 -10.24
CA GLN A 57 2.16 1.56 -8.88
C GLN A 57 2.26 0.05 -8.82
N PHE A 58 3.35 -0.44 -8.24
CA PHE A 58 3.61 -1.87 -8.14
C PHE A 58 4.01 -2.23 -6.72
N LEU A 59 3.63 -3.43 -6.33
CA LEU A 59 4.30 -4.20 -5.29
C LEU A 59 5.11 -5.27 -6.02
N ILE A 60 6.40 -5.34 -5.73
CA ILE A 60 7.31 -6.30 -6.35
C ILE A 60 8.12 -7.01 -5.28
N ALA A 61 8.54 -8.23 -5.56
CA ALA A 61 9.63 -8.87 -4.86
C ALA A 61 10.86 -8.86 -5.78
N LYS A 62 12.03 -8.51 -5.23
CA LYS A 62 13.25 -8.32 -6.00
C LYS A 62 14.46 -8.89 -5.28
N ASN A 63 15.31 -9.57 -6.03
CA ASN A 63 16.59 -10.09 -5.55
C ASN A 63 17.68 -9.03 -5.74
N SER A 64 18.33 -8.62 -4.65
CA SER A 64 19.38 -7.59 -4.67
C SER A 64 20.70 -8.04 -5.33
N VAL A 65 20.92 -9.34 -5.49
CA VAL A 65 22.15 -9.91 -6.08
C VAL A 65 21.96 -10.29 -7.55
N THR A 66 20.91 -11.04 -7.89
CA THR A 66 20.67 -11.49 -9.27
C THR A 66 19.95 -10.44 -10.12
N GLY A 67 19.24 -9.51 -9.48
CA GLY A 67 18.36 -8.54 -10.15
C GLY A 67 17.03 -9.14 -10.62
N ASP A 68 16.76 -10.41 -10.32
CA ASP A 68 15.48 -11.03 -10.62
C ASP A 68 14.36 -10.34 -9.84
N GLU A 69 13.22 -10.10 -10.49
CA GLU A 69 12.06 -9.52 -9.84
C GLU A 69 10.76 -10.10 -10.41
N PHE A 70 9.70 -10.03 -9.62
CA PHE A 70 8.35 -10.36 -10.05
C PHE A 70 7.31 -9.50 -9.35
N ILE A 71 6.16 -9.37 -10.00
CA ILE A 71 5.07 -8.50 -9.57
C ILE A 71 4.17 -9.25 -8.58
N LEU A 72 3.95 -8.66 -7.42
CA LEU A 72 2.98 -9.10 -6.42
C LEU A 72 1.61 -8.49 -6.72
N GLU A 73 1.58 -7.18 -6.95
CA GLU A 73 0.40 -6.42 -7.33
C GLU A 73 0.79 -5.26 -8.25
N GLN A 74 -0.12 -4.86 -9.14
CA GLN A 74 0.07 -3.68 -9.98
C GLN A 74 -1.22 -2.93 -10.22
N PHE A 75 -1.09 -1.62 -10.37
CA PHE A 75 -2.12 -0.71 -10.85
C PHE A 75 -1.51 0.28 -11.84
N PHE A 76 -2.28 0.69 -12.84
CA PHE A 76 -1.87 1.73 -13.77
C PHE A 76 -3.05 2.59 -14.19
N GLN A 77 -2.77 3.88 -14.39
CA GLN A 77 -3.74 4.84 -14.92
C GLN A 77 -3.16 5.51 -16.16
N ASN A 78 -3.93 5.48 -17.24
CA ASN A 78 -3.57 6.13 -18.50
C ASN A 78 -4.06 7.59 -18.51
N TRP A 79 -3.19 8.48 -18.98
CA TRP A 79 -3.43 9.92 -19.08
C TRP A 79 -3.36 10.42 -20.52
N GLY A 80 -3.27 9.51 -21.49
CA GLY A 80 -3.37 9.84 -22.90
C GLY A 80 -4.66 10.61 -23.18
N GLY A 81 -4.53 11.83 -23.72
CA GLY A 81 -5.67 12.68 -24.05
C GLY A 81 -6.28 13.47 -22.89
N THR A 82 -5.67 13.51 -21.70
CA THR A 82 -6.09 14.45 -20.64
C THR A 82 -5.98 15.88 -21.11
N THR A 83 -6.96 16.70 -20.74
CA THR A 83 -7.00 18.13 -21.08
C THR A 83 -5.76 18.85 -20.56
N LEU A 84 -5.13 19.57 -21.47
CA LEU A 84 -4.07 20.53 -21.17
C LEU A 84 -4.70 21.88 -20.86
N VAL A 85 -4.40 22.41 -19.66
CA VAL A 85 -4.90 23.71 -19.20
C VAL A 85 -3.77 24.72 -19.23
N ASN A 86 -4.01 25.89 -19.80
CA ASN A 86 -3.07 27.00 -19.81
C ASN A 86 -2.81 27.46 -18.35
N ASP A 87 -1.57 27.37 -17.88
CA ASP A 87 -1.23 27.55 -16.48
C ASP A 87 -0.77 28.96 -16.08
N GLY A 88 -0.68 29.89 -17.04
CA GLY A 88 -0.43 31.30 -16.75
C GLY A 88 0.64 31.96 -17.62
N THR A 89 1.01 33.19 -17.24
CA THR A 89 1.58 34.24 -18.08
C THR A 89 3.02 33.98 -18.56
N PRO A 90 3.37 34.29 -19.82
CA PRO A 90 2.49 34.85 -20.85
C PRO A 90 1.44 33.84 -21.27
N SER A 91 0.19 34.32 -21.35
CA SER A 91 -0.97 33.52 -21.69
C SER A 91 -0.70 32.75 -22.98
N GLY A 92 -0.61 31.42 -22.88
CA GLY A 92 -0.48 30.53 -24.04
C GLY A 92 0.88 29.85 -24.19
N GLN A 93 1.84 30.12 -23.30
CA GLN A 93 3.19 29.53 -23.37
C GLN A 93 3.36 28.25 -22.53
N TYR A 94 2.48 28.02 -21.55
CA TYR A 94 2.57 26.84 -20.69
C TYR A 94 1.21 26.18 -20.57
N THR A 95 1.10 24.93 -21.00
CA THR A 95 -0.04 24.09 -20.61
C THR A 95 0.40 22.98 -19.68
N THR A 96 -0.48 22.59 -18.77
CA THR A 96 -0.23 21.48 -17.85
C THR A 96 -1.38 20.49 -17.90
N GLN A 97 -1.07 19.22 -17.67
CA GLN A 97 -2.11 18.21 -17.53
C GLN A 97 -2.80 18.40 -16.18
N PHE A 98 -4.10 18.71 -16.26
CA PHE A 98 -4.95 18.68 -15.09
C PHE A 98 -5.36 17.24 -14.83
N ILE A 99 -4.77 16.65 -13.79
CA ILE A 99 -5.04 15.30 -13.32
C ILE A 99 -5.76 15.42 -11.98
N ASN A 100 -6.95 14.83 -11.91
CA ASN A 100 -7.74 14.65 -10.70
C ASN A 100 -8.42 13.29 -10.83
N PHE A 101 -7.93 12.30 -10.10
CA PHE A 101 -8.38 10.92 -10.21
C PHE A 101 -8.53 10.30 -8.85
N VAL A 102 -9.68 9.67 -8.67
CA VAL A 102 -10.02 8.92 -7.47
C VAL A 102 -10.70 7.63 -7.91
N GLN A 103 -10.21 6.50 -7.38
CA GLN A 103 -10.82 5.20 -7.56
C GLN A 103 -10.84 4.48 -6.21
N ASP A 104 -12.02 3.99 -5.82
CA ASP A 104 -12.17 3.15 -4.64
C ASP A 104 -11.48 1.79 -4.87
N ARG A 105 -10.75 1.31 -3.86
CA ARG A 105 -10.32 -0.09 -3.78
C ARG A 105 -11.53 -0.97 -3.51
N VAL A 106 -11.42 -2.24 -3.89
CA VAL A 106 -12.46 -3.25 -3.61
C VAL A 106 -12.57 -3.56 -2.12
N PHE A 107 -11.52 -3.26 -1.34
CA PHE A 107 -11.54 -3.43 0.11
C PHE A 107 -12.62 -2.55 0.73
N LYS A 108 -13.49 -3.15 1.56
CA LYS A 108 -14.52 -2.41 2.30
C LYS A 108 -13.87 -1.69 3.47
N MET A 109 -13.25 -0.57 3.16
CA MET A 109 -12.75 0.38 4.14
C MET A 109 -13.87 1.33 4.55
N PRO A 110 -13.85 1.84 5.79
CA PRO A 110 -14.80 2.85 6.23
C PRO A 110 -14.78 4.12 5.35
N THR A 111 -15.91 4.82 5.28
CA THR A 111 -16.14 5.91 4.32
C THR A 111 -15.13 7.06 4.38
N ASN A 112 -14.48 7.31 5.51
CA ASN A 112 -13.54 8.41 5.68
C ASN A 112 -12.06 7.96 5.72
N ASP A 113 -11.78 6.68 5.48
CA ASP A 113 -10.40 6.18 5.50
C ASP A 113 -9.67 6.54 4.20
N GLU A 114 -8.53 7.23 4.29
CA GLU A 114 -7.70 7.56 3.12
C GLU A 114 -7.19 6.29 2.39
N ARG A 115 -7.11 5.14 3.08
CA ARG A 115 -6.72 3.85 2.51
C ARG A 115 -7.78 3.23 1.60
N LYS A 116 -8.98 3.81 1.53
CA LYS A 116 -10.04 3.29 0.67
C LYS A 116 -9.82 3.64 -0.81
N GLN A 117 -8.99 4.63 -1.12
CA GLN A 117 -8.92 5.23 -2.46
C GLN A 117 -7.50 5.27 -3.02
N ILE A 118 -7.35 4.85 -4.27
CA ILE A 118 -6.23 5.25 -5.11
C ILE A 118 -6.52 6.68 -5.57
N LYS A 119 -5.58 7.60 -5.34
CA LYS A 119 -5.73 9.01 -5.72
C LYS A 119 -4.50 9.46 -6.49
N ILE A 120 -4.71 10.16 -7.60
CA ILE A 120 -3.63 10.77 -8.38
C ILE A 120 -4.08 12.16 -8.77
N ASP A 121 -3.44 13.17 -8.21
CA ASP A 121 -3.88 14.56 -8.29
C ASP A 121 -2.72 15.51 -8.53
N ARG A 122 -3.00 16.63 -9.20
CA ARG A 122 -2.07 17.76 -9.28
C ARG A 122 -2.06 18.55 -7.97
N ARG A 123 -0.86 18.91 -7.51
CA ARG A 123 -0.62 19.78 -6.33
C ARG A 123 -0.31 21.21 -6.76
N ALA A 124 -1.33 21.88 -7.27
CA ALA A 124 -1.21 23.26 -7.77
C ALA A 124 -0.80 24.26 -6.67
N ASP A 125 -1.03 23.92 -5.40
CA ASP A 125 -0.58 24.67 -4.22
C ASP A 125 0.95 24.69 -4.05
N LEU A 126 1.66 23.72 -4.63
CA LEU A 126 3.12 23.60 -4.59
C LEU A 126 3.80 24.05 -5.89
N ASP A 127 3.02 24.38 -6.92
CA ASP A 127 3.56 24.79 -8.21
C ASP A 127 4.39 26.08 -8.08
N THR A 128 5.49 26.12 -8.84
CA THR A 128 6.33 27.31 -8.97
C THR A 128 6.41 27.69 -10.45
N THR A 129 7.25 28.67 -10.84
CA THR A 129 7.37 29.07 -12.26
C THR A 129 7.68 27.87 -13.17
N ASP A 130 8.69 27.07 -12.82
CA ASP A 130 9.18 25.98 -13.69
C ASP A 130 8.74 24.58 -13.25
N PHE A 131 8.26 24.42 -12.02
CA PHE A 131 7.92 23.10 -11.47
C PHE A 131 6.41 22.92 -11.35
N ARG A 132 5.91 21.74 -11.78
CA ARG A 132 4.51 21.32 -11.61
C ARG A 132 4.42 20.04 -10.81
N TYR A 133 3.76 20.08 -9.66
CA TYR A 133 3.75 19.00 -8.68
C TYR A 133 2.51 18.12 -8.82
N TYR A 134 2.71 16.85 -8.53
CA TYR A 134 1.70 15.79 -8.55
C TYR A 134 1.90 14.88 -7.35
N GLU A 135 0.80 14.36 -6.83
CA GLU A 135 0.80 13.40 -5.74
C GLU A 135 0.09 12.10 -6.12
N MET A 136 0.50 11.01 -5.50
CA MET A 136 -0.06 9.68 -5.69
C MET A 136 -0.29 9.01 -4.34
N TYR A 137 -1.48 8.47 -4.17
CA TYR A 137 -1.89 7.66 -3.04
C TYR A 137 -2.14 6.26 -3.56
N TYR A 138 -1.42 5.30 -3.00
CA TYR A 138 -1.62 3.89 -3.32
C TYR A 138 -1.82 3.08 -2.05
N PRO A 139 -3.08 2.82 -1.68
CA PRO A 139 -3.36 1.88 -0.62
C PRO A 139 -3.21 0.44 -1.10
N PHE A 140 -2.56 -0.36 -0.28
CA PHE A 140 -2.40 -1.79 -0.49
C PHE A 140 -2.41 -2.53 0.85
N MET A 141 -2.66 -3.84 0.75
CA MET A 141 -2.63 -4.74 1.89
C MET A 141 -1.60 -5.82 1.58
N MET A 142 -0.75 -6.13 2.57
CA MET A 142 0.12 -7.29 2.48
C MET A 142 -0.73 -8.56 2.44
N ARG A 143 -0.60 -9.33 1.36
CA ARG A 143 -1.35 -10.56 1.18
C ARG A 143 -0.70 -11.71 1.94
N TRP A 144 -1.55 -12.57 2.49
CA TRP A 144 -1.17 -13.66 3.38
C TRP A 144 -1.74 -15.01 2.94
N GLU A 145 -2.46 -15.06 1.82
CA GLU A 145 -3.19 -16.26 1.40
C GLU A 145 -2.24 -17.30 0.78
N ASP A 146 -1.81 -18.28 1.57
CA ASP A 146 -0.93 -19.36 1.11
C ASP A 146 -1.63 -20.35 0.15
N TRP A 147 -2.96 -20.38 0.18
CA TRP A 147 -3.80 -21.26 -0.64
C TRP A 147 -4.10 -20.70 -2.02
N ILE A 148 -3.86 -19.40 -2.27
CA ILE A 148 -4.07 -18.77 -3.58
C ILE A 148 -2.74 -18.72 -4.33
N ALA A 149 -2.69 -19.25 -5.56
CA ALA A 149 -1.49 -19.20 -6.37
C ALA A 149 -1.13 -17.76 -6.79
N LEU A 150 0.17 -17.45 -6.80
CA LEU A 150 0.73 -16.24 -7.41
C LEU A 150 1.45 -16.64 -8.70
N LEU A 151 0.78 -16.45 -9.84
CA LEU A 151 1.26 -16.93 -11.14
C LEU A 151 2.55 -16.26 -11.62
N THR A 152 2.85 -15.08 -11.10
CA THR A 152 4.08 -14.32 -11.39
C THR A 152 5.25 -14.73 -10.49
N ALA A 153 5.03 -15.56 -9.46
CA ALA A 153 6.05 -15.88 -8.47
C ALA A 153 7.29 -16.52 -9.12
N ASN A 154 8.46 -16.07 -8.68
CA ASN A 154 9.72 -16.61 -9.15
C ASN A 154 9.88 -18.09 -8.71
N THR A 155 10.39 -18.95 -9.59
CA THR A 155 10.56 -20.38 -9.32
C THR A 155 11.56 -20.68 -8.20
N ASN A 156 12.41 -19.72 -7.81
CA ASN A 156 13.31 -19.84 -6.66
C ASN A 156 12.59 -20.15 -5.35
N PHE A 157 11.30 -19.83 -5.26
CA PHE A 157 10.46 -20.06 -4.07
C PHE A 157 9.75 -21.42 -4.06
N PHE A 158 9.93 -22.23 -5.11
CA PHE A 158 9.27 -23.52 -5.28
C PHE A 158 9.61 -24.48 -4.13
N ASN A 159 8.57 -25.02 -3.51
CA ASN A 159 8.65 -26.07 -2.51
C ASN A 159 7.41 -26.97 -2.61
N ALA A 160 7.60 -28.20 -3.08
CA ALA A 160 6.52 -29.17 -3.29
C ALA A 160 5.81 -29.63 -1.99
N SER A 161 6.35 -29.30 -0.81
CA SER A 161 5.73 -29.59 0.48
C SER A 161 4.79 -28.50 0.97
N LEU A 162 4.69 -27.36 0.28
CA LEU A 162 3.83 -26.24 0.65
C LEU A 162 2.62 -26.12 -0.29
N PRO A 163 1.50 -25.53 0.17
CA PRO A 163 0.39 -25.14 -0.69
C PRO A 163 0.86 -24.34 -1.92
N GLN A 164 0.24 -24.59 -3.07
CA GLN A 164 0.61 -24.00 -4.37
C GLN A 164 2.11 -24.15 -4.72
N ASN A 165 2.76 -25.20 -4.20
CA ASN A 165 4.20 -25.41 -4.29
C ASN A 165 5.03 -24.22 -3.78
N GLY A 166 4.53 -23.45 -2.81
CA GLY A 166 5.19 -22.25 -2.29
C GLY A 166 5.15 -21.03 -3.21
N LEU A 167 4.38 -21.07 -4.30
CA LEU A 167 4.18 -19.99 -5.27
C LEU A 167 2.79 -19.36 -5.06
N ASN A 168 2.61 -18.65 -3.95
CA ASN A 168 1.30 -18.20 -3.47
C ASN A 168 1.26 -16.72 -3.07
N GLN A 169 0.10 -16.25 -2.63
CA GLN A 169 -0.11 -14.85 -2.24
C GLN A 169 0.40 -14.53 -0.82
N LEU A 170 1.05 -15.47 -0.12
CA LEU A 170 1.73 -15.21 1.16
C LEU A 170 3.01 -14.39 0.92
N TRP A 171 2.86 -13.07 0.76
CA TRP A 171 3.91 -12.20 0.23
C TRP A 171 5.11 -12.07 1.17
N ASN A 172 4.87 -11.97 2.48
CA ASN A 172 5.94 -11.84 3.47
C ASN A 172 6.93 -13.01 3.45
N ARG A 173 6.55 -14.19 2.93
CA ARG A 173 7.47 -15.31 2.79
C ARG A 173 8.61 -14.95 1.84
N TYR A 174 8.36 -14.13 0.83
CA TYR A 174 9.36 -13.80 -0.19
C TYR A 174 10.56 -13.04 0.40
N SER A 175 10.35 -12.18 1.40
CA SER A 175 11.43 -11.46 2.10
C SER A 175 12.20 -12.32 3.12
N THR A 176 11.74 -13.55 3.40
CA THR A 176 12.48 -14.48 4.28
C THR A 176 13.62 -15.23 3.56
N PHE A 177 13.67 -15.13 2.22
CA PHE A 177 14.73 -15.75 1.42
C PHE A 177 15.90 -14.80 1.27
N ALA A 178 17.12 -15.35 1.31
CA ALA A 178 18.33 -14.55 1.22
C ALA A 178 18.35 -13.66 -0.04
N ASN A 179 18.63 -12.37 0.18
CA ASN A 179 18.72 -11.31 -0.83
C ASN A 179 17.40 -10.92 -1.49
N TRP A 180 16.26 -11.48 -1.08
CA TRP A 180 14.95 -11.08 -1.58
C TRP A 180 14.30 -10.10 -0.62
N ASP A 181 13.81 -9.00 -1.15
CA ASP A 181 13.05 -8.00 -0.40
C ASP A 181 11.80 -7.61 -1.19
N ILE A 182 10.81 -7.06 -0.48
CA ILE A 182 9.58 -6.54 -1.07
C ILE A 182 9.75 -5.04 -1.25
N TYR A 183 9.33 -4.54 -2.41
CA TYR A 183 9.42 -3.12 -2.75
C TYR A 183 8.06 -2.62 -3.23
N TYR A 184 7.73 -1.41 -2.80
CA TYR A 184 6.81 -0.56 -3.55
C TYR A 184 7.60 0.15 -4.65
N ARG A 185 7.09 0.08 -5.89
CA ARG A 185 7.65 0.77 -7.03
C ARG A 185 6.63 1.75 -7.61
N ASN A 186 7.01 3.01 -7.70
CA ASN A 186 6.28 4.01 -8.47
C ASN A 186 6.93 4.22 -9.83
N GLN A 187 6.13 4.26 -10.89
CA GLN A 187 6.58 4.64 -12.22
C GLN A 187 5.72 5.74 -12.85
N VAL A 188 6.39 6.73 -13.43
CA VAL A 188 5.79 7.77 -14.26
C VAL A 188 6.35 7.67 -15.66
N ILE A 189 5.48 7.42 -16.63
CA ILE A 189 5.83 7.41 -18.05
C ILE A 189 5.40 8.73 -18.64
N VAL A 190 6.34 9.43 -19.28
CA VAL A 190 6.09 10.70 -19.96
C VAL A 190 6.49 10.60 -21.42
N ASN A 191 5.79 11.31 -22.28
CA ASN A 191 6.28 11.65 -23.61
C ASN A 191 6.92 13.03 -23.52
N GLN A 192 8.18 13.09 -23.95
CA GLN A 192 8.94 14.32 -24.05
C GLN A 192 9.19 14.65 -25.53
N LEU A 193 8.70 15.80 -25.99
CA LEU A 193 9.15 16.38 -27.26
C LEU A 193 10.48 17.10 -27.03
N ASP A 194 11.47 16.77 -27.85
CA ASP A 194 12.71 17.54 -27.93
C ASP A 194 12.50 18.74 -28.85
N ASN A 195 12.65 19.95 -28.32
CA ASN A 195 12.46 21.20 -29.07
C ASN A 195 13.52 21.46 -30.14
N VAL A 196 14.68 20.78 -30.08
CA VAL A 196 15.77 20.92 -31.05
C VAL A 196 15.62 19.89 -32.16
N THR A 197 15.35 18.63 -31.81
CA THR A 197 15.29 17.53 -32.78
C THR A 197 13.88 17.25 -33.31
N ASN A 198 12.85 17.78 -32.65
CA ASN A 198 11.43 17.55 -32.94
C ASN A 198 11.03 16.06 -32.86
N ILE A 199 11.76 15.28 -32.05
CA ILE A 199 11.52 13.86 -31.81
C ILE A 199 10.78 13.69 -30.49
N ASN A 200 9.71 12.89 -30.51
CA ASN A 200 9.03 12.45 -29.29
C ASN A 200 9.76 11.23 -28.71
N SER A 201 10.28 11.39 -27.50
CA SER A 201 10.88 10.29 -26.73
C SER A 201 9.96 9.92 -25.57
N GLN A 202 9.67 8.63 -25.42
CA GLN A 202 9.02 8.13 -24.21
C GLN A 202 10.09 7.87 -23.15
N LEU A 203 9.90 8.45 -21.97
CA LEU A 203 10.78 8.27 -20.82
C LEU A 203 10.00 7.64 -19.68
N THR A 204 10.64 6.69 -18.99
CA THR A 204 10.11 6.06 -17.78
C THR A 204 10.97 6.44 -16.60
N TYR A 205 10.35 7.06 -15.60
CA TYR A 205 10.96 7.36 -14.31
C TYR A 205 10.43 6.37 -13.30
N SER A 206 11.32 5.72 -12.54
CA SER A 206 10.97 4.70 -11.55
C SER A 206 11.62 5.03 -10.22
N GLN A 207 10.92 4.75 -9.12
CA GLN A 207 11.48 4.76 -7.77
C GLN A 207 11.03 3.50 -7.04
N ASP A 208 12.00 2.79 -6.47
CA ASP A 208 11.77 1.63 -5.62
C ASP A 208 11.99 2.02 -4.16
N LYS A 209 11.12 1.55 -3.29
CA LYS A 209 11.21 1.73 -1.84
C LYS A 209 10.91 0.42 -1.15
N ILE A 210 11.83 -0.02 -0.29
CA ILE A 210 11.68 -1.26 0.48
C ILE A 210 10.45 -1.15 1.37
N ILE A 211 9.73 -2.26 1.48
CA ILE A 211 8.70 -2.50 2.49
C ILE A 211 9.25 -3.56 3.43
N ASP A 212 9.52 -3.16 4.66
CA ASP A 212 9.83 -4.11 5.72
C ASP A 212 8.52 -4.80 6.14
N SER A 213 8.46 -6.11 5.95
CA SER A 213 7.33 -6.93 6.35
C SER A 213 7.65 -7.65 7.65
N PHE A 214 6.91 -7.36 8.72
CA PHE A 214 7.11 -8.00 10.01
C PHE A 214 6.06 -9.07 10.27
N THR A 215 6.47 -10.19 10.85
CA THR A 215 5.51 -11.20 11.34
C THR A 215 4.90 -10.75 12.68
N TYR A 216 3.77 -11.34 13.07
CA TYR A 216 3.13 -11.08 14.37
C TYR A 216 4.06 -11.32 15.57
N LEU A 217 5.11 -12.14 15.40
CA LEU A 217 6.03 -12.53 16.47
C LEU A 217 7.24 -11.59 16.63
N GLU A 218 7.36 -10.57 15.78
CA GLU A 218 8.53 -9.68 15.74
C GLU A 218 8.33 -8.35 16.49
N SER A 219 7.13 -8.09 17.02
CA SER A 219 6.90 -6.94 17.91
C SER A 219 7.53 -7.21 19.28
N THR A 220 8.36 -6.28 19.76
CA THR A 220 9.00 -6.39 21.10
C THR A 220 8.13 -5.90 22.23
N ASP A 221 7.06 -5.15 21.93
CA ASP A 221 6.25 -4.46 22.93
C ASP A 221 5.10 -5.33 23.46
N TRP A 222 4.65 -6.29 22.65
CA TRP A 222 3.54 -7.18 22.94
C TRP A 222 3.93 -8.64 22.63
N ILE A 223 3.55 -9.55 23.51
CA ILE A 223 3.75 -10.99 23.41
C ILE A 223 2.42 -11.72 23.60
N ASN A 224 2.42 -13.04 23.39
CA ASN A 224 1.25 -13.91 23.60
C ASN A 224 0.00 -13.37 22.89
N GLU A 225 0.16 -12.94 21.63
CA GLU A 225 -0.94 -12.46 20.82
C GLU A 225 -1.82 -13.62 20.36
N ASP A 226 -3.12 -13.53 20.64
CA ASP A 226 -4.09 -14.58 20.34
C ASP A 226 -5.45 -14.00 19.96
N ILE A 227 -6.20 -14.69 19.10
CA ILE A 227 -7.58 -14.38 18.76
C ILE A 227 -8.37 -15.65 19.01
N SER A 228 -9.35 -15.60 19.91
CA SER A 228 -10.11 -16.77 20.29
C SER A 228 -11.62 -16.61 20.09
N SER A 229 -12.28 -17.72 19.75
CA SER A 229 -13.73 -17.80 19.52
C SER A 229 -14.47 -18.47 20.67
N PHE A 230 -15.60 -17.89 21.07
CA PHE A 230 -16.46 -18.38 22.15
C PHE A 230 -17.94 -18.32 21.76
N THR A 231 -18.77 -19.15 22.39
CA THR A 231 -20.22 -18.90 22.46
C THR A 231 -20.47 -17.55 23.15
N LEU A 232 -21.65 -16.94 22.94
CA LEU A 232 -22.02 -15.71 23.66
C LEU A 232 -21.98 -15.87 25.20
N THR A 233 -22.18 -17.09 25.69
CA THR A 233 -22.12 -17.44 27.12
C THR A 233 -20.70 -17.69 27.63
N GLY A 234 -19.68 -17.63 26.78
CA GLY A 234 -18.26 -17.69 27.14
C GLY A 234 -17.62 -19.07 27.08
N SER A 235 -18.26 -20.07 26.46
CA SER A 235 -17.63 -21.39 26.24
C SER A 235 -16.73 -21.35 25.00
N PRO A 236 -15.48 -21.85 25.04
CA PRO A 236 -14.61 -21.87 23.86
C PRO A 236 -15.22 -22.68 22.72
N LEU A 237 -15.13 -22.15 21.50
CA LEU A 237 -15.51 -22.84 20.27
C LEU A 237 -14.27 -23.49 19.65
N LEU A 238 -14.09 -24.78 19.94
CA LEU A 238 -12.96 -25.56 19.48
C LEU A 238 -13.42 -26.88 18.87
N SER A 239 -12.88 -27.23 17.71
CA SER A 239 -13.07 -28.51 17.05
C SER A 239 -11.69 -29.12 16.76
N GLY A 240 -11.35 -30.21 17.45
CA GLY A 240 -10.03 -30.84 17.32
C GLY A 240 -8.86 -29.91 17.68
N GLY A 241 -9.08 -28.92 18.55
CA GLY A 241 -8.08 -27.90 18.92
C GLY A 241 -7.97 -26.73 17.93
N THR A 242 -8.76 -26.73 16.85
CA THR A 242 -8.88 -25.58 15.93
C THR A 242 -10.11 -24.77 16.30
N GLU A 243 -9.95 -23.46 16.36
CA GLU A 243 -11.05 -22.53 16.62
C GLU A 243 -11.99 -22.41 15.42
N PHE A 244 -13.27 -22.13 15.70
CA PHE A 244 -14.27 -21.99 14.65
C PHE A 244 -15.36 -20.97 15.02
N ILE A 245 -15.97 -20.41 13.98
CA ILE A 245 -17.14 -19.52 14.10
C ILE A 245 -18.41 -20.32 13.81
N GLN A 246 -19.45 -20.14 14.61
CA GLN A 246 -20.74 -20.78 14.36
C GLN A 246 -21.44 -20.10 13.17
N GLY A 247 -21.83 -20.88 12.16
CA GLY A 247 -22.54 -20.36 10.99
C GLY A 247 -24.05 -20.11 11.21
N PHE A 248 -24.58 -20.44 12.39
CA PHE A 248 -26.02 -20.42 12.69
C PHE A 248 -26.38 -19.66 13.98
N GLU A 249 -25.38 -19.22 14.73
CA GLU A 249 -25.53 -18.55 16.02
C GLU A 249 -24.45 -17.49 16.19
N ASP A 250 -24.73 -16.47 17.00
CA ASP A 250 -23.78 -15.41 17.30
C ASP A 250 -22.55 -15.97 18.02
N THR A 251 -21.37 -15.58 17.53
CA THR A 251 -20.07 -15.97 18.08
C THR A 251 -19.39 -14.75 18.71
N LYS A 252 -18.84 -14.91 19.92
CA LYS A 252 -18.01 -13.90 20.58
C LYS A 252 -16.55 -14.12 20.19
N ILE A 253 -15.91 -13.09 19.64
CA ILE A 253 -14.47 -13.08 19.33
C ILE A 253 -13.75 -12.22 20.36
N ILE A 254 -12.62 -12.70 20.87
CA ILE A 254 -11.75 -11.97 21.80
C ILE A 254 -10.33 -11.99 21.24
N ALA A 255 -9.73 -10.82 21.02
CA ALA A 255 -8.29 -10.71 20.82
C ALA A 255 -7.63 -10.37 22.15
N SER A 256 -6.47 -10.96 22.41
CA SER A 256 -5.67 -10.72 23.60
C SER A 256 -4.20 -10.57 23.23
N LYS A 257 -3.50 -9.71 23.98
CA LYS A 257 -2.05 -9.50 23.91
C LYS A 257 -1.56 -9.19 25.31
N GLU A 258 -0.33 -9.59 25.62
CA GLU A 258 0.33 -9.31 26.88
C GLU A 258 1.47 -8.31 26.67
N TRP A 259 1.55 -7.28 27.50
CA TRP A 259 2.64 -6.30 27.42
C TRP A 259 3.96 -6.97 27.81
N ALA A 260 4.93 -6.94 26.89
CA ALA A 260 6.17 -7.70 26.99
C ALA A 260 7.27 -7.04 27.82
N GLY A 261 7.06 -5.80 28.28
CA GLY A 261 8.01 -5.09 29.13
C GLY A 261 8.94 -4.11 28.40
N ALA A 262 8.89 -4.04 27.07
CA ALA A 262 9.60 -3.01 26.31
C ALA A 262 8.82 -1.68 26.35
N GLY A 263 9.54 -0.57 26.54
CA GLY A 263 8.96 0.77 26.60
C GLY A 263 8.25 1.12 27.91
N ALA A 264 7.49 2.22 27.90
CA ALA A 264 6.67 2.63 29.04
C ALA A 264 5.36 1.82 29.04
N LYS A 265 5.07 1.14 30.16
CA LYS A 265 3.80 0.41 30.31
C LYS A 265 2.61 1.39 30.15
N PRO A 266 1.61 1.08 29.33
CA PRO A 266 0.34 1.80 29.32
C PRO A 266 -0.26 1.86 30.72
N VAL A 267 -0.59 3.06 31.20
CA VAL A 267 -1.08 3.26 32.58
C VAL A 267 -2.59 3.05 32.64
N ASN A 268 -3.30 3.40 31.57
CA ASN A 268 -4.73 3.26 31.40
C ASN A 268 -5.06 2.45 30.15
N ALA A 269 -6.25 1.82 30.13
CA ALA A 269 -6.74 1.09 28.96
C ALA A 269 -6.90 2.00 27.72
N THR A 270 -7.17 3.29 27.92
CA THR A 270 -7.26 4.32 26.86
C THR A 270 -5.92 4.64 26.21
N ASP A 271 -4.81 4.27 26.85
CA ASP A 271 -3.46 4.47 26.30
C ASP A 271 -3.11 3.36 25.30
N VAL A 272 -3.97 2.34 25.15
CA VAL A 272 -3.80 1.23 24.23
C VAL A 272 -4.71 1.40 23.02
N VAL A 273 -4.08 1.54 21.86
CA VAL A 273 -4.72 1.49 20.56
C VAL A 273 -4.81 0.04 20.09
N TRP A 274 -5.98 -0.36 19.60
CA TRP A 274 -6.19 -1.67 19.01
C TRP A 274 -7.05 -1.58 17.76
N VAL A 275 -6.72 -2.42 16.80
CA VAL A 275 -7.49 -2.68 15.58
C VAL A 275 -7.63 -4.19 15.45
N MET A 276 -8.86 -4.65 15.22
CA MET A 276 -9.20 -6.02 14.88
C MET A 276 -9.85 -6.03 13.51
N ARG A 277 -9.43 -6.98 12.68
CA ARG A 277 -10.02 -7.21 11.37
C ARG A 277 -10.61 -8.61 11.31
N ILE A 278 -11.77 -8.74 10.69
CA ILE A 278 -12.41 -10.01 10.36
C ILE A 278 -12.56 -10.04 8.85
N GLU A 279 -11.88 -10.99 8.21
CA GLU A 279 -11.95 -11.21 6.78
C GLU A 279 -12.83 -12.43 6.49
N VAL A 280 -13.80 -12.26 5.60
CA VAL A 280 -14.60 -13.36 5.07
C VAL A 280 -14.01 -13.75 3.72
N TYR A 281 -13.78 -15.04 3.54
CA TYR A 281 -13.28 -15.61 2.30
C TYR A 281 -14.25 -16.66 1.76
N GLU A 282 -14.65 -16.50 0.50
CA GLU A 282 -15.36 -17.52 -0.27
C GLU A 282 -14.66 -17.71 -1.63
N GLN A 283 -14.61 -18.95 -2.11
CA GLN A 283 -14.12 -19.28 -3.46
C GLN A 283 -12.73 -18.72 -3.81
N GLY A 284 -11.81 -18.66 -2.84
CA GLY A 284 -10.41 -18.36 -3.09
C GLY A 284 -10.07 -16.87 -3.21
N SER A 285 -10.88 -15.97 -2.65
CA SER A 285 -10.51 -14.56 -2.43
C SER A 285 -11.20 -14.03 -1.17
N ILE A 286 -10.67 -12.95 -0.61
CA ILE A 286 -11.36 -12.15 0.40
C ILE A 286 -12.58 -11.51 -0.26
N THR A 287 -13.75 -11.71 0.34
CA THR A 287 -15.06 -11.22 -0.14
C THR A 287 -15.66 -10.15 0.76
N ASP A 288 -15.26 -10.10 2.03
CA ASP A 288 -15.69 -9.09 2.99
C ASP A 288 -14.56 -8.81 3.98
N ILE A 289 -14.43 -7.56 4.42
CA ILE A 289 -13.54 -7.18 5.50
C ILE A 289 -14.34 -6.34 6.48
N ARG A 290 -14.26 -6.66 7.76
CA ARG A 290 -14.88 -5.91 8.86
C ARG A 290 -13.81 -5.47 9.83
N PHE A 291 -13.89 -4.21 10.27
CA PHE A 291 -12.95 -3.62 11.21
C PHE A 291 -13.64 -3.28 12.52
N ILE A 292 -12.94 -3.50 13.62
CA ILE A 292 -13.28 -3.02 14.95
C ILE A 292 -12.03 -2.34 15.49
N SER A 293 -12.12 -1.09 15.97
CA SER A 293 -10.94 -0.33 16.39
C SER A 293 -11.30 0.65 17.49
N SER A 294 -10.35 0.88 18.42
CA SER A 294 -10.43 1.95 19.42
C SER A 294 -9.98 3.32 18.93
N VAL A 295 -9.33 3.38 17.77
CA VAL A 295 -8.90 4.64 17.14
C VAL A 295 -9.92 5.11 16.12
N TYR A 296 -10.52 4.15 15.44
CA TYR A 296 -11.51 4.39 14.41
C TYR A 296 -12.92 4.18 14.95
N ASP A 297 -13.25 4.71 16.14
CA ASP A 297 -14.59 4.53 16.71
C ASP A 297 -15.66 5.05 15.73
N TRP A 298 -16.29 4.10 15.02
CA TRP A 298 -17.34 4.36 14.05
C TRP A 298 -18.65 4.48 14.83
N LEU A 299 -19.22 5.69 14.88
CA LEU A 299 -20.65 5.83 15.09
C LEU A 299 -21.33 5.08 13.92
N GLN A 300 -21.95 3.94 14.24
CA GLN A 300 -22.87 3.25 13.34
C GLN A 300 -23.99 4.19 12.90
#